data_AF-A0A7S1WAH1-F1
#
_entry.id   AF-A0A7S1WAH1-F1
#
_cell.length_a   1.000
_cell.length_b   1.000
_cell.length_c   1.000
_cell.angle_alpha   90.00
_cell.angle_beta   90.00
_cell.angle_gamma   90.00
#
_symmetry.space_group_name_H-M   'P 1'
#
loop_
_entity.id
_entity.type
_entity.pdbx_description
1 polymer ?
#
loop_
_entity_poly.entity_id
_entity_poly.type
_entity_poly.pdbx_seq_one_letter_code
_entity_poly.pdbx_strand_id
1 'polypeptide(L)'
;SHVNDPGATQAHRQSKLNNEKHPSTCQSIARNSSTLLRNELFVCAVAGLVVLYFVVTAMQVFITSYLRGPPFYASMTTIVFGFGVTSVTAPVFGVVTGGVILDRLGGYQTNLRRAALFGAACGTGAAWFGLLACYMTTVPTFIAALWFMLFVGAANVPVGTGILMASVPPSMRPTASAYAAVAFNVFGYFLGPIFCGFVADQTGSLAQAFHIVLMMSGVGCIPLGLTVIFAAHHRPPQTDADYEAERDSSVPRPDEVSTPTVVDAHSSQMVMTGSFVVSVPSTPARTPQQSHAATPFDRSSPPAMAIPPAALE
;
A
#
# COMPACT_ATOMS: atom_id res chain seq x y z
N SER A 1 -57.84 -40.45 11.85
CA SER A 1 -57.59 -39.88 10.51
C SER A 1 -56.35 -38.99 10.55
N HIS A 2 -55.16 -39.59 10.52
CA HIS A 2 -53.91 -38.83 10.30
C HIS A 2 -53.58 -38.89 8.82
N VAL A 3 -53.79 -37.79 8.11
CA VAL A 3 -53.28 -37.61 6.76
C VAL A 3 -51.78 -37.35 6.88
N ASN A 4 -50.96 -38.32 6.47
CA ASN A 4 -49.54 -38.09 6.26
C ASN A 4 -49.40 -37.14 5.08
N ASP A 5 -48.88 -35.93 5.32
CA ASP A 5 -48.64 -34.94 4.27
C ASP A 5 -47.23 -35.17 3.66
N PRO A 6 -47.13 -35.71 2.43
CA PRO A 6 -45.84 -35.98 1.81
C PRO A 6 -45.06 -34.70 1.46
N GLY A 7 -45.75 -33.57 1.27
CA GLY A 7 -45.13 -32.30 0.89
C GLY A 7 -44.22 -31.74 1.97
N ALA A 8 -44.67 -31.78 3.24
CA ALA A 8 -43.88 -31.33 4.39
C ALA A 8 -42.57 -32.14 4.55
N THR A 9 -42.61 -33.44 4.24
CA THR A 9 -41.44 -34.32 4.32
C THR A 9 -40.44 -34.04 3.19
N GLN A 10 -40.90 -33.76 1.96
CA GLN A 10 -40.03 -33.33 0.86
C GLN A 10 -39.41 -31.96 1.09
N ALA A 11 -40.19 -30.97 1.55
CA ALA A 11 -39.69 -29.63 1.86
C ALA A 11 -38.59 -29.65 2.93
N HIS A 12 -38.78 -30.41 4.01
CA HIS A 12 -37.75 -30.55 5.05
C HIS A 12 -36.49 -31.31 4.56
N ARG A 13 -36.65 -32.25 3.64
CA ARG A 13 -35.52 -32.99 3.02
C ARG A 13 -34.73 -32.11 2.06
N GLN A 14 -35.42 -31.30 1.24
CA GLN A 14 -34.79 -30.29 0.38
C GLN A 14 -34.10 -29.18 1.20
N SER A 15 -34.69 -28.72 2.30
CA SER A 15 -34.04 -27.74 3.17
C SER A 15 -32.73 -28.28 3.76
N LYS A 16 -32.68 -29.56 4.15
CA LYS A 16 -31.43 -30.20 4.60
C LYS A 16 -30.40 -30.37 3.46
N LEU A 17 -30.82 -30.82 2.28
CA LEU A 17 -29.95 -30.96 1.11
C LEU A 17 -29.36 -29.62 0.61
N ASN A 18 -30.12 -28.52 0.69
CA ASN A 18 -29.62 -27.18 0.40
C ASN A 18 -28.66 -26.67 1.50
N ASN A 19 -28.89 -27.03 2.76
CA ASN A 19 -28.04 -26.64 3.88
C ASN A 19 -26.72 -27.44 3.96
N GLU A 20 -26.70 -28.70 3.51
CA GLU A 20 -25.47 -29.51 3.41
C GLU A 20 -24.59 -29.15 2.21
N LYS A 21 -25.16 -28.58 1.13
CA LYS A 21 -24.40 -28.20 -0.07
C LYS A 21 -23.70 -26.84 0.00
N HIS A 22 -24.04 -25.99 0.98
CA HIS A 22 -23.29 -24.76 1.20
C HIS A 22 -22.07 -25.09 2.08
N PRO A 23 -20.83 -25.14 1.55
CA PRO A 23 -19.66 -25.20 2.41
C PRO A 23 -19.72 -23.99 3.34
N SER A 24 -19.49 -24.21 4.63
CA SER A 24 -19.46 -23.13 5.63
C SER A 24 -18.62 -21.96 5.09
N THR A 25 -19.08 -20.72 5.30
CA THR A 25 -18.48 -19.54 4.63
C THR A 25 -16.96 -19.45 4.87
N CYS A 26 -16.48 -19.88 6.04
CA CYS A 26 -15.06 -20.00 6.34
C CYS A 26 -14.32 -21.00 5.44
N GLN A 27 -14.92 -22.15 5.11
CA GLN A 27 -14.33 -23.18 4.25
C GLN A 27 -14.27 -22.74 2.78
N SER A 28 -15.27 -22.01 2.28
CA SER A 28 -15.21 -21.43 0.92
C SER A 28 -14.15 -20.32 0.84
N ILE A 29 -14.05 -19.46 1.87
CA ILE A 29 -12.97 -18.46 1.98
C ILE A 29 -11.61 -19.15 2.04
N ALA A 30 -11.40 -20.11 2.94
CA ALA A 30 -10.11 -20.80 3.10
C ALA A 30 -9.65 -21.52 1.82
N ARG A 31 -10.58 -22.17 1.10
CA ARG A 31 -10.28 -22.82 -0.18
C ARG A 31 -9.84 -21.80 -1.23
N ASN A 32 -10.62 -20.73 -1.41
CA ASN A 32 -10.30 -19.68 -2.39
C ASN A 32 -8.97 -18.98 -2.03
N SER A 33 -8.69 -18.78 -0.75
CA SER A 33 -7.44 -18.20 -0.24
C SER A 33 -6.22 -19.09 -0.56
N SER A 34 -6.35 -20.41 -0.39
CA SER A 34 -5.31 -21.38 -0.76
C SER A 34 -5.07 -21.38 -2.27
N THR A 35 -6.12 -21.27 -3.09
CA THR A 35 -6.00 -21.14 -4.56
C THR A 35 -5.29 -19.84 -4.96
N LEU A 36 -5.60 -18.71 -4.31
CA LEU A 36 -4.94 -17.42 -4.57
C LEU A 36 -3.46 -17.43 -4.19
N LEU A 37 -3.10 -17.98 -3.02
CA LEU A 37 -1.70 -18.08 -2.57
C LEU A 37 -0.87 -19.11 -3.35
N ARG A 38 -1.50 -19.98 -4.14
CA ARG A 38 -0.85 -20.86 -5.12
C ARG A 38 -0.66 -20.22 -6.49
N ASN A 39 -1.25 -19.05 -6.74
CA ASN A 39 -1.03 -18.32 -7.98
C ASN A 39 0.28 -17.52 -7.87
N GLU A 40 1.33 -18.05 -8.49
CA GLU A 40 2.69 -17.49 -8.47
C GLU A 40 2.73 -16.05 -8.97
N LEU A 41 1.93 -15.71 -9.99
CA LEU A 41 1.85 -14.36 -10.55
C LEU A 41 1.18 -13.39 -9.56
N PHE A 42 0.09 -13.80 -8.93
CA PHE A 42 -0.57 -13.01 -7.88
C PHE A 42 0.38 -12.74 -6.71
N VAL A 43 1.05 -13.78 -6.20
CA VAL A 43 1.98 -13.67 -5.07
C VAL A 43 3.18 -12.77 -5.40
N CYS A 44 3.76 -12.90 -6.60
CA CYS A 44 4.87 -12.04 -7.02
C CYS A 44 4.45 -10.57 -7.22
N ALA A 45 3.27 -10.31 -7.79
CA ALA A 45 2.74 -8.96 -7.93
C ALA A 45 2.44 -8.32 -6.56
N VAL A 46 1.83 -9.06 -5.63
CA VAL A 46 1.62 -8.62 -4.24
C VAL A 46 2.96 -8.35 -3.55
N ALA A 47 3.94 -9.24 -3.66
CA ALA A 47 5.26 -9.07 -3.03
C ALA A 47 6.01 -7.83 -3.56
N GLY A 48 5.95 -7.55 -4.87
CA GLY A 48 6.52 -6.34 -5.46
C GLY A 48 5.88 -5.05 -4.93
N LEU A 49 4.54 -5.03 -4.83
CA LEU A 49 3.81 -3.90 -4.25
C LEU A 49 4.03 -3.75 -2.73
N VAL A 50 4.18 -4.86 -1.99
CA VAL A 50 4.55 -4.86 -0.57
C VAL A 50 5.89 -4.17 -0.35
N VAL A 51 6.93 -4.51 -1.12
CA VAL A 51 8.25 -3.87 -0.98
C VAL A 51 8.20 -2.39 -1.35
N LEU A 52 7.42 -2.02 -2.38
CA LEU A 52 7.18 -0.62 -2.73
C LEU A 52 6.56 0.16 -1.56
N TYR A 53 5.48 -0.34 -0.96
CA TYR A 53 4.84 0.33 0.18
C TYR A 53 5.72 0.33 1.43
N PHE A 54 6.49 -0.73 1.68
CA PHE A 54 7.46 -0.81 2.77
C PHE A 54 8.47 0.34 2.71
N VAL A 55 9.16 0.52 1.58
CA VAL A 55 10.17 1.57 1.40
C VAL A 55 9.53 2.95 1.50
N VAL A 56 8.41 3.16 0.80
CA VAL A 56 7.71 4.46 0.74
C VAL A 56 7.20 4.89 2.12
N THR A 57 6.78 3.96 2.98
CA THR A 57 6.25 4.28 4.33
C THR A 57 7.37 4.48 5.36
N ALA A 58 8.38 3.61 5.34
CA ALA A 58 9.58 3.78 6.15
C ALA A 58 10.24 5.15 5.87
N MET A 59 10.37 5.51 4.60
CA MET A 59 10.88 6.80 4.17
C MET A 59 10.01 7.96 4.70
N GLN A 60 8.69 7.91 4.54
CA GLN A 60 7.77 8.96 5.00
C GLN A 60 7.89 9.27 6.50
N VAL A 61 8.04 8.25 7.34
CA VAL A 61 8.14 8.43 8.80
C VAL A 61 9.48 9.07 9.19
N PHE A 62 10.58 8.66 8.56
CA PHE A 62 11.93 9.03 9.02
C PHE A 62 12.61 10.15 8.20
N ILE A 63 12.11 10.52 7.03
CA ILE A 63 12.75 11.52 6.14
C ILE A 63 12.98 12.88 6.82
N THR A 64 12.02 13.35 7.64
CA THR A 64 12.16 14.63 8.34
C THR A 64 13.32 14.58 9.33
N SER A 65 13.42 13.50 10.11
CA SER A 65 14.52 13.30 11.06
C SER A 65 15.86 13.09 10.35
N TYR A 66 15.87 12.39 9.22
CA TYR A 66 17.04 12.18 8.37
C TYR A 66 17.58 13.51 7.80
N LEU A 67 16.72 14.35 7.22
CA LEU A 67 17.12 15.65 6.65
C LEU A 67 17.53 16.70 7.69
N ARG A 68 17.16 16.53 8.96
CA ARG A 68 17.69 17.36 10.06
C ARG A 68 19.05 16.87 10.57
N GLY A 69 19.40 15.62 10.33
CA GLY A 69 20.67 15.05 10.70
C GLY A 69 21.82 15.46 9.78
N PRO A 70 23.06 15.03 10.10
CA PRO A 70 24.17 15.09 9.16
C PRO A 70 23.87 14.23 7.92
N PRO A 71 24.27 14.65 6.70
CA PRO A 71 25.05 15.84 6.37
C PRO A 71 24.21 17.12 6.12
N PHE A 72 22.88 17.04 6.14
CA PHE A 72 22.01 18.05 5.54
C PHE A 72 21.70 19.27 6.42
N TYR A 73 21.48 19.06 7.73
CA TYR A 73 21.11 20.09 8.70
C TYR A 73 19.97 21.02 8.25
N ALA A 74 18.98 20.49 7.54
CA ALA A 74 17.97 21.29 6.86
C ALA A 74 16.96 21.95 7.82
N SER A 75 16.47 23.14 7.45
CA SER A 75 15.41 23.82 8.19
C SER A 75 14.07 23.08 8.03
N MET A 76 13.23 23.07 9.07
CA MET A 76 11.91 22.43 9.00
C MET A 76 11.03 23.01 7.88
N THR A 77 11.11 24.32 7.63
CA THR A 77 10.36 24.97 6.56
C THR A 77 10.75 24.42 5.19
N THR A 78 12.06 24.25 4.94
CA THR A 78 12.58 23.68 3.69
C THR A 78 12.19 22.21 3.55
N ILE A 79 12.27 21.42 4.62
CA ILE A 79 11.87 20.01 4.62
C ILE A 79 10.38 19.86 4.34
N VAL A 80 9.52 20.51 5.14
CA VAL A 80 8.06 20.35 5.04
C VAL A 80 7.54 20.84 3.70
N PHE A 81 8.04 21.96 3.18
CA PHE A 81 7.63 22.45 1.86
C PHE A 81 8.18 21.58 0.73
N GLY A 82 9.49 21.31 0.72
CA GLY A 82 10.14 20.56 -0.36
C GLY A 82 9.70 19.10 -0.44
N PHE A 83 9.62 18.40 0.71
CA PHE A 83 9.08 17.05 0.76
C PHE A 83 7.56 17.02 0.58
N GLY A 84 6.81 17.96 1.18
CA GLY A 84 5.34 18.00 1.05
C GLY A 84 4.87 18.23 -0.39
N VAL A 85 5.53 19.13 -1.14
CA VAL A 85 5.27 19.29 -2.58
C VAL A 85 5.67 18.03 -3.34
N THR A 86 6.80 17.40 -3.00
CA THR A 86 7.30 16.20 -3.67
C THR A 86 6.41 14.97 -3.44
N SER A 87 5.93 14.75 -2.21
CA SER A 87 5.11 13.60 -1.82
C SER A 87 3.67 13.66 -2.38
N VAL A 88 3.20 14.83 -2.79
CA VAL A 88 1.94 14.99 -3.53
C VAL A 88 2.17 14.95 -5.04
N THR A 89 3.10 15.75 -5.57
CA THR A 89 3.27 15.88 -7.02
C THR A 89 3.83 14.62 -7.66
N ALA A 90 4.92 14.05 -7.13
CA ALA A 90 5.55 12.90 -7.75
C ALA A 90 4.61 11.68 -7.84
N PRO A 91 3.86 11.28 -6.79
CA PRO A 91 2.95 10.15 -6.90
C PRO A 91 1.76 10.41 -7.82
N VAL A 92 1.17 11.61 -7.82
CA VAL A 92 0.05 11.95 -8.72
C VAL A 92 0.48 11.89 -10.18
N PHE A 93 1.59 12.54 -10.55
CA PHE A 93 2.12 12.44 -11.90
C PHE A 93 2.54 11.01 -12.24
N GLY A 94 3.12 10.28 -11.29
CA GLY A 94 3.53 8.88 -11.46
C GLY A 94 2.36 7.97 -11.81
N VAL A 95 1.29 7.94 -11.00
CA VAL A 95 0.10 7.10 -11.25
C VAL A 95 -0.56 7.45 -12.59
N VAL A 96 -0.73 8.75 -12.89
CA VAL A 96 -1.35 9.19 -14.15
C VAL A 96 -0.51 8.77 -15.36
N THR A 97 0.80 9.05 -15.34
CA THR A 97 1.69 8.67 -16.45
C THR A 97 1.84 7.16 -16.58
N GLY A 98 1.95 6.44 -15.46
CA GLY A 98 2.02 4.98 -15.42
C GLY A 98 0.78 4.31 -15.99
N GLY A 99 -0.42 4.78 -15.63
CA GLY A 99 -1.69 4.32 -16.20
C GLY A 99 -1.78 4.58 -17.70
N VAL A 100 -1.51 5.81 -18.14
CA VAL A 100 -1.54 6.16 -19.59
C VAL A 100 -0.54 5.34 -20.40
N ILE A 101 0.68 5.10 -19.90
CA ILE A 101 1.66 4.26 -20.60
C ILE A 101 1.20 2.79 -20.63
N LEU A 102 0.67 2.27 -19.51
CA LEU A 102 0.14 0.91 -19.42
C LEU A 102 -0.99 0.65 -20.43
N ASP A 103 -1.92 1.60 -20.57
CA ASP A 103 -3.00 1.53 -21.56
C ASP A 103 -2.44 1.57 -22.99
N ARG A 104 -1.46 2.44 -23.27
CA ARG A 104 -0.78 2.51 -24.58
C ARG A 104 0.03 1.26 -24.93
N LEU A 105 0.46 0.48 -23.93
CA LEU A 105 1.12 -0.82 -24.13
C LEU A 105 0.13 -1.97 -24.42
N GLY A 106 -1.17 -1.69 -24.44
CA GLY A 106 -2.27 -2.65 -24.66
C GLY A 106 -2.95 -3.11 -23.37
N GLY A 107 -2.57 -2.56 -22.22
CA GLY A 107 -3.06 -2.96 -20.90
C GLY A 107 -2.64 -4.36 -20.46
N TYR A 108 -3.03 -4.71 -19.24
CA TYR A 108 -2.74 -6.00 -18.60
C TYR A 108 -3.56 -7.16 -19.15
N GLN A 109 -4.70 -6.90 -19.82
CA GLN A 109 -5.57 -7.94 -20.38
C GLN A 109 -5.01 -8.54 -21.67
N THR A 110 -4.45 -7.73 -22.57
CA THR A 110 -3.97 -8.23 -23.89
C THR A 110 -2.51 -8.68 -23.86
N ASN A 111 -1.66 -8.01 -23.07
CA ASN A 111 -0.21 -8.16 -23.13
C ASN A 111 0.42 -8.13 -21.72
N LEU A 112 -0.01 -9.04 -20.86
CA LEU A 112 0.45 -9.20 -19.47
C LEU A 112 1.99 -9.16 -19.30
N ARG A 113 2.74 -9.79 -20.21
CA ARG A 113 4.22 -9.73 -20.24
C ARG A 113 4.77 -8.32 -20.47
N ARG A 114 4.14 -7.50 -21.31
CA ARG A 114 4.57 -6.11 -21.56
C ARG A 114 4.27 -5.22 -20.36
N ALA A 115 3.10 -5.39 -19.75
CA ALA A 115 2.75 -4.73 -18.48
C ALA A 115 3.76 -5.10 -17.39
N ALA A 116 4.06 -6.38 -17.21
CA ALA A 116 5.05 -6.84 -16.24
C ALA A 116 6.46 -6.28 -16.52
N LEU A 117 6.89 -6.25 -17.79
CA LEU A 117 8.20 -5.70 -18.17
C LEU A 117 8.30 -4.19 -17.87
N PHE A 118 7.22 -3.44 -18.12
CA PHE A 118 7.14 -2.02 -17.76
C PHE A 118 7.16 -1.83 -16.23
N GLY A 119 6.43 -2.65 -15.47
CA GLY A 119 6.46 -2.62 -14.01
C GLY A 119 7.83 -2.97 -13.43
N ALA A 120 8.54 -3.94 -14.01
CA ALA A 120 9.91 -4.27 -13.64
C ALA A 120 10.89 -3.15 -13.99
N ALA A 121 10.74 -2.49 -15.14
CA ALA A 121 11.53 -1.30 -15.51
C ALA A 121 11.26 -0.10 -14.58
N CYS A 122 10.02 0.07 -14.12
CA CYS A 122 9.71 1.05 -13.08
C CYS A 122 10.37 0.65 -11.74
N GLY A 123 10.29 -0.62 -11.35
CA GLY A 123 10.95 -1.13 -10.13
C GLY A 123 12.46 -0.89 -10.13
N THR A 124 13.15 -1.23 -11.21
CA THR A 124 14.61 -0.99 -11.33
C THR A 124 14.94 0.50 -11.41
N GLY A 125 14.12 1.32 -12.06
CA GLY A 125 14.27 2.78 -12.06
C GLY A 125 14.12 3.38 -10.66
N ALA A 126 13.10 2.96 -9.89
CA ALA A 126 12.91 3.39 -8.50
C ALA A 126 14.09 2.94 -7.60
N ALA A 127 14.59 1.70 -7.77
CA ALA A 127 15.78 1.23 -7.06
C ALA A 127 17.05 2.03 -7.43
N TRP A 128 17.21 2.39 -8.70
CA TRP A 128 18.32 3.24 -9.16
C TRP A 128 18.27 4.66 -8.55
N PHE A 129 17.10 5.30 -8.55
CA PHE A 129 16.95 6.62 -7.91
C PHE A 129 17.08 6.57 -6.38
N GLY A 130 16.63 5.48 -5.74
CA GLY A 130 16.87 5.22 -4.32
C GLY A 130 18.35 5.04 -3.98
N LEU A 131 19.10 4.31 -4.81
CA LEU A 131 20.56 4.18 -4.71
C LEU A 131 21.24 5.55 -4.88
N LEU A 132 20.84 6.31 -5.90
CA LEU A 132 21.38 7.65 -6.18
C LEU A 132 21.13 8.62 -5.02
N ALA A 133 19.95 8.56 -4.39
CA ALA A 133 19.59 9.40 -3.26
C ALA A 133 20.55 9.22 -2.06
N CYS A 134 21.08 8.02 -1.80
CA CYS A 134 22.05 7.77 -0.74
C CYS A 134 23.41 8.45 -0.94
N TYR A 135 23.74 8.85 -2.18
CA TYR A 135 24.96 9.61 -2.49
C TYR A 135 24.72 11.13 -2.54
N MET A 136 23.47 11.60 -2.40
CA MET A 136 23.17 13.02 -2.42
C MET A 136 23.53 13.67 -1.08
N THR A 137 24.39 14.68 -1.11
CA THR A 137 24.82 15.43 0.09
C THR A 137 24.11 16.78 0.26
N THR A 138 23.33 17.22 -0.73
CA THR A 138 22.59 18.49 -0.69
C THR A 138 21.08 18.27 -0.68
N VAL A 139 20.36 19.08 0.10
CA VAL A 139 18.90 18.96 0.25
C VAL A 139 18.15 19.03 -1.09
N PRO A 140 18.46 19.98 -2.01
CA PRO A 140 17.73 20.06 -3.28
C PRO A 140 17.97 18.85 -4.19
N THR A 141 19.21 18.33 -4.27
CA THR A 141 19.50 17.16 -5.12
C THR A 141 18.91 15.88 -4.54
N PHE A 142 18.88 15.74 -3.21
CA PHE A 142 18.19 14.65 -2.53
C PHE A 142 16.67 14.69 -2.77
N ILE A 143 16.03 15.86 -2.60
CA ILE A 143 14.58 16.00 -2.86
C ILE A 143 14.26 15.73 -4.34
N ALA A 144 15.10 16.18 -5.28
CA ALA A 144 14.94 15.86 -6.70
C ALA A 144 15.07 14.35 -6.98
N ALA A 145 16.07 13.67 -6.40
CA ALA A 145 16.22 12.22 -6.53
C ALA A 145 15.00 11.46 -5.96
N LEU A 146 14.49 11.90 -4.79
CA LEU A 146 13.26 11.35 -4.22
C LEU A 146 12.02 11.63 -5.08
N TRP A 147 11.94 12.79 -5.75
CA TRP A 147 10.86 13.08 -6.68
C TRP A 147 10.82 12.06 -7.82
N PHE A 148 11.96 11.77 -8.45
CA PHE A 148 12.03 10.74 -9.49
C PHE A 148 11.77 9.33 -8.94
N MET A 149 12.32 9.00 -7.76
CA MET A 149 12.05 7.70 -7.10
C MET A 149 10.54 7.49 -6.84
N LEU A 150 9.86 8.50 -6.28
CA LEU A 150 8.42 8.44 -6.00
C LEU A 150 7.58 8.45 -7.28
N PHE A 151 7.98 9.21 -8.30
CA PHE A 151 7.29 9.23 -9.60
C PHE A 151 7.31 7.86 -10.26
N VAL A 152 8.50 7.25 -10.38
CA VAL A 152 8.65 5.93 -11.02
C VAL A 152 8.04 4.82 -10.15
N GLY A 153 8.18 4.91 -8.82
CA GLY A 153 7.51 4.00 -7.90
C GLY A 153 5.98 4.05 -8.03
N ALA A 154 5.40 5.25 -8.01
CA ALA A 154 3.96 5.43 -8.16
C ALA A 154 3.42 5.02 -9.54
N ALA A 155 4.21 5.18 -10.61
CA ALA A 155 3.88 4.64 -11.93
C ALA A 155 3.76 3.10 -11.95
N ASN A 156 4.45 2.40 -11.05
CA ASN A 156 4.34 0.95 -10.91
C ASN A 156 3.06 0.51 -10.16
N VAL A 157 2.40 1.38 -9.39
CA VAL A 157 1.18 1.04 -8.63
C VAL A 157 0.01 0.60 -9.54
N PRO A 158 -0.41 1.36 -10.59
CA PRO A 158 -1.46 0.90 -11.50
C PRO A 158 -1.04 -0.35 -12.29
N VAL A 159 0.24 -0.50 -12.60
CA VAL A 159 0.80 -1.66 -13.33
C VAL A 159 0.70 -2.93 -12.48
N GLY A 160 1.27 -2.92 -11.27
CA GLY A 160 1.23 -4.05 -10.34
C GLY A 160 -0.20 -4.41 -9.92
N THR A 161 -1.05 -3.40 -9.68
CA THR A 161 -2.46 -3.62 -9.32
C THR A 161 -3.25 -4.21 -10.48
N GLY A 162 -3.00 -3.75 -11.72
CA GLY A 162 -3.59 -4.32 -12.93
C GLY A 162 -3.20 -5.77 -13.15
N ILE A 163 -1.90 -6.11 -13.02
CA ILE A 163 -1.39 -7.49 -13.12
C ILE A 163 -2.00 -8.38 -12.04
N LEU A 164 -2.05 -7.89 -10.79
CA LEU A 164 -2.67 -8.58 -9.65
C LEU A 164 -4.14 -8.94 -9.96
N MET A 165 -4.94 -7.98 -10.44
CA MET A 165 -6.36 -8.23 -10.76
C MET A 165 -6.57 -9.04 -12.05
N ALA A 166 -5.64 -8.98 -13.00
CA ALA A 166 -5.64 -9.81 -14.22
C ALA A 166 -5.28 -11.27 -13.92
N SER A 167 -4.41 -11.53 -12.94
CA SER A 167 -4.02 -12.88 -12.53
C SER A 167 -5.15 -13.69 -11.87
N VAL A 168 -6.27 -13.05 -11.51
CA VAL A 168 -7.35 -13.65 -10.73
C VAL A 168 -8.69 -13.58 -11.49
N PRO A 169 -9.48 -14.67 -11.57
CA PRO A 169 -10.78 -14.66 -12.21
C PRO A 169 -11.77 -13.72 -11.51
N PRO A 170 -12.75 -13.13 -12.21
CA PRO A 170 -13.63 -12.08 -11.68
C PRO A 170 -14.29 -12.42 -10.33
N SER A 171 -14.74 -13.66 -10.16
CA SER A 171 -15.40 -14.18 -8.95
C SER A 171 -14.52 -14.17 -7.69
N MET A 172 -13.19 -14.17 -7.83
CA MET A 172 -12.24 -14.17 -6.71
C MET A 172 -11.53 -12.82 -6.50
N ARG A 173 -11.73 -11.83 -7.38
CA ARG A 173 -11.11 -10.50 -7.26
C ARG A 173 -11.39 -9.79 -5.93
N PRO A 174 -12.60 -9.83 -5.34
CA PRO A 174 -12.84 -9.23 -4.02
C PRO A 174 -11.96 -9.86 -2.92
N THR A 175 -11.85 -11.19 -2.90
CA THR A 175 -10.99 -11.93 -1.96
C THR A 175 -9.52 -11.60 -2.18
N ALA A 176 -9.06 -11.58 -3.43
CA ALA A 176 -7.69 -11.22 -3.79
C ALA A 176 -7.33 -9.79 -3.38
N SER A 177 -8.26 -8.84 -3.57
CA SER A 177 -8.12 -7.46 -3.12
C SER A 177 -8.00 -7.37 -1.59
N ALA A 178 -8.84 -8.10 -0.84
CA ALA A 178 -8.76 -8.14 0.61
C ALA A 178 -7.42 -8.72 1.12
N TYR A 179 -6.95 -9.82 0.52
CA TYR A 179 -5.64 -10.40 0.86
C TYR A 179 -4.47 -9.46 0.54
N ALA A 180 -4.51 -8.82 -0.63
CA ALA A 180 -3.51 -7.81 -1.01
C ALA A 180 -3.51 -6.63 -0.03
N ALA A 181 -4.68 -6.11 0.35
CA ALA A 181 -4.81 -5.03 1.33
C ALA A 181 -4.25 -5.42 2.70
N VAL A 182 -4.53 -6.64 3.21
CA VAL A 182 -3.93 -7.15 4.45
C VAL A 182 -2.41 -7.22 4.33
N ALA A 183 -1.88 -7.74 3.21
CA ALA A 183 -0.45 -7.83 2.97
C ALA A 183 0.22 -6.43 2.91
N PHE A 184 -0.38 -5.46 2.23
CA PHE A 184 0.12 -4.08 2.15
C PHE A 184 0.11 -3.39 3.51
N ASN A 185 -0.91 -3.61 4.34
CA ASN A 185 -0.97 -3.04 5.68
C ASN A 185 0.05 -3.65 6.64
N VAL A 186 0.15 -4.98 6.69
CA VAL A 186 1.08 -5.67 7.61
C VAL A 186 2.53 -5.50 7.13
N PHE A 187 2.84 -5.92 5.91
CA PHE A 187 4.23 -6.01 5.45
C PHE A 187 4.74 -4.72 4.80
N GLY A 188 3.85 -3.85 4.30
CA GLY A 188 4.20 -2.52 3.79
C GLY A 188 4.15 -1.46 4.89
N TYR A 189 2.93 -1.02 5.22
CA TYR A 189 2.70 0.16 6.07
C TYR A 189 3.20 -0.01 7.51
N PHE A 190 3.02 -1.19 8.12
CA PHE A 190 3.41 -1.45 9.52
C PHE A 190 4.89 -1.86 9.66
N LEU A 191 5.36 -2.86 8.91
CA LEU A 191 6.75 -3.33 9.05
C LEU A 191 7.80 -2.34 8.53
N GLY A 192 7.50 -1.48 7.54
CA GLY A 192 8.46 -0.51 7.01
C GLY A 192 9.08 0.39 8.10
N PRO A 193 8.26 1.19 8.81
CA PRO A 193 8.75 2.03 9.91
C PRO A 193 9.40 1.24 11.05
N ILE A 194 8.85 0.07 11.42
CA ILE A 194 9.43 -0.76 12.48
C ILE A 194 10.83 -1.25 12.12
N PHE A 195 11.02 -1.72 10.88
CA PHE A 195 12.33 -2.14 10.40
C PHE A 195 13.32 -0.97 10.38
N CYS A 196 12.91 0.22 9.92
CA CYS A 196 13.77 1.40 9.91
C CYS A 196 14.18 1.82 11.33
N GLY A 197 13.25 1.81 12.29
CA GLY A 197 13.54 2.09 13.70
C GLY A 197 14.51 1.06 14.31
N PHE A 198 14.20 -0.23 14.14
CA PHE A 198 15.05 -1.31 14.63
C PHE A 198 16.48 -1.25 14.07
N VAL A 199 16.65 -1.00 12.77
CA VAL A 199 17.99 -0.84 12.17
C VAL A 199 18.68 0.43 12.67
N ALA A 200 17.95 1.51 12.95
CA ALA A 200 18.54 2.72 13.54
C ALA A 200 19.05 2.46 14.97
N ASP A 201 18.29 1.73 15.78
CA ASP A 201 18.68 1.34 17.14
C ASP A 201 19.91 0.39 17.12
N GLN A 202 19.95 -0.58 16.21
CA GLN A 202 21.07 -1.53 16.08
C GLN A 202 22.37 -0.89 15.54
N THR A 203 22.25 0.09 14.63
CA THR A 203 23.43 0.78 14.04
C THR A 203 23.86 2.01 14.85
N GLY A 204 23.02 2.52 15.74
CA GLY A 204 23.19 3.82 16.39
C GLY A 204 23.08 5.02 15.41
N SER A 205 22.63 4.79 14.17
CA SER A 205 22.66 5.80 13.11
C SER A 205 21.41 5.74 12.22
N LEU A 206 20.52 6.71 12.41
CA LEU A 206 19.34 6.86 11.55
C LEU A 206 19.72 7.03 10.07
N ALA A 207 20.85 7.66 9.76
CA ALA A 207 21.30 7.84 8.39
C ALA A 207 21.60 6.52 7.69
N GLN A 208 22.28 5.59 8.39
CA GLN A 208 22.56 4.25 7.86
C GLN A 208 21.29 3.42 7.72
N ALA A 209 20.39 3.46 8.70
CA ALA A 209 19.10 2.79 8.62
C ALA A 209 18.24 3.27 7.45
N PHE A 210 18.18 4.59 7.23
CA PHE A 210 17.47 5.19 6.11
C PHE A 210 18.08 4.79 4.75
N HIS A 211 19.41 4.74 4.64
CA HIS A 211 20.08 4.22 3.45
C HIS A 211 19.76 2.75 3.19
N ILE A 212 19.76 1.89 4.23
CA ILE A 212 19.40 0.47 4.11
C ILE A 212 17.95 0.30 3.63
N VAL A 213 17.03 1.12 4.15
CA VAL A 213 15.62 1.16 3.66
C VAL A 213 15.55 1.54 2.19
N LEU A 214 16.31 2.55 1.73
CA LEU A 214 16.36 2.89 0.30
C LEU A 214 16.94 1.74 -0.55
N MET A 215 17.94 1.00 -0.06
CA MET A 215 18.48 -0.20 -0.74
C MET A 215 17.48 -1.35 -0.83
N MET A 216 16.52 -1.47 0.09
CA MET A 216 15.47 -2.51 0.02
C MET A 216 14.59 -2.38 -1.23
N SER A 217 14.57 -1.22 -1.89
CA SER A 217 13.99 -1.05 -3.24
C SER A 217 14.56 -2.07 -4.24
N GLY A 218 15.86 -2.40 -4.14
CA GLY A 218 16.53 -3.40 -4.97
C GLY A 218 16.05 -4.82 -4.72
N VAL A 219 15.61 -5.15 -3.50
CA VAL A 219 14.97 -6.45 -3.19
C VAL A 219 13.64 -6.56 -3.92
N GLY A 220 12.91 -5.44 -4.09
CA GLY A 220 11.65 -5.36 -4.85
C GLY A 220 11.81 -5.70 -6.34
N CYS A 221 13.01 -5.56 -6.90
CA CYS A 221 13.29 -5.98 -8.28
C CYS A 221 13.17 -7.51 -8.46
N ILE A 222 13.37 -8.31 -7.42
CA ILE A 222 13.29 -9.78 -7.49
C ILE A 222 11.85 -10.25 -7.77
N PRO A 223 10.83 -9.94 -6.94
CA PRO A 223 9.45 -10.35 -7.23
C PRO A 223 8.89 -9.69 -8.50
N LEU A 224 9.34 -8.47 -8.87
CA LEU A 224 8.96 -7.87 -10.15
C LEU A 224 9.58 -8.61 -11.35
N GLY A 225 10.84 -9.05 -11.25
CA GLY A 225 11.49 -9.90 -12.26
C GLY A 225 10.82 -11.27 -12.40
N LEU A 226 10.47 -11.90 -11.27
CA LEU A 226 9.66 -13.13 -11.26
C LEU A 226 8.28 -12.90 -11.89
N THR A 227 7.64 -11.76 -11.64
CA THR A 227 6.38 -11.37 -12.28
C THR A 227 6.51 -11.33 -13.81
N VAL A 228 7.64 -10.86 -14.37
CA VAL A 228 7.90 -10.90 -15.83
C VAL A 228 8.02 -12.34 -16.35
N ILE A 229 8.74 -13.19 -15.62
CA ILE A 229 8.94 -14.61 -15.99
C ILE A 229 7.60 -15.35 -15.96
N PHE A 230 6.87 -15.26 -14.85
CA PHE A 230 5.56 -15.89 -14.71
C PHE A 230 4.56 -15.31 -15.71
N ALA A 231 4.55 -14.00 -15.99
CA ALA A 231 3.70 -13.41 -17.03
C ALA A 231 4.05 -13.84 -18.47
N ALA A 232 5.27 -14.36 -18.71
CA ALA A 232 5.63 -14.98 -19.99
C ALA A 232 5.19 -16.46 -20.10
N HIS A 233 5.05 -17.15 -18.96
CA HIS A 233 4.56 -18.53 -18.90
C HIS A 233 3.06 -18.65 -18.63
N HIS A 234 2.41 -17.58 -18.13
CA HIS A 234 0.97 -17.54 -17.90
C HIS A 234 0.24 -17.59 -19.24
N ARG A 235 -0.43 -18.70 -19.50
CA ARG A 235 -1.50 -18.72 -20.49
C ARG A 235 -2.65 -17.89 -19.92
N PRO A 236 -3.30 -17.03 -20.72
CA PRO A 236 -4.44 -16.28 -20.22
C PRO A 236 -5.47 -17.26 -19.64
N PRO A 237 -6.06 -16.99 -18.46
CA PRO A 237 -7.22 -17.75 -18.02
C PRO A 237 -8.28 -17.68 -19.12
N GLN A 238 -8.95 -18.80 -19.37
CA GLN A 238 -9.92 -18.97 -20.46
C GLN A 238 -10.84 -17.74 -20.56
N THR A 239 -10.84 -17.14 -21.75
CA THR A 239 -11.54 -15.91 -22.09
C THR A 239 -13.02 -16.02 -21.69
N ASP A 240 -13.67 -14.89 -21.42
CA ASP A 240 -15.06 -14.84 -20.94
C ASP A 240 -16.06 -15.64 -21.81
N ALA A 241 -15.73 -15.94 -23.07
CA ALA A 241 -16.44 -16.88 -23.94
C ALA A 241 -16.72 -18.27 -23.33
N ASP A 242 -15.80 -18.83 -22.52
CA ASP A 242 -16.05 -20.13 -21.86
C ASP A 242 -17.00 -19.97 -20.64
N TYR A 243 -16.94 -18.82 -19.94
CA TYR A 243 -17.90 -18.50 -18.87
C TYR A 243 -19.29 -18.16 -19.43
N GLU A 244 -19.37 -17.48 -20.59
CA GLU A 244 -20.63 -17.24 -21.30
C GLU A 244 -21.19 -18.55 -21.86
N ALA A 245 -20.36 -19.44 -22.40
CA ALA A 245 -20.80 -20.77 -22.83
C ALA A 245 -21.29 -21.65 -21.66
N GLU A 246 -20.66 -21.58 -20.48
CA GLU A 246 -21.14 -22.26 -19.27
C GLU A 246 -22.40 -21.59 -18.67
N ARG A 247 -22.62 -20.30 -18.95
CA ARG A 247 -23.87 -19.58 -18.63
C ARG A 247 -25.02 -19.94 -19.57
N ASP A 248 -24.80 -19.90 -20.88
CA ASP A 248 -25.80 -20.24 -21.90
C ASP A 248 -26.18 -21.74 -21.85
N SER A 249 -25.29 -22.61 -21.38
CA SER A 249 -25.62 -24.02 -21.13
C SER A 249 -26.27 -24.30 -19.76
N SER A 250 -26.28 -23.31 -18.85
CA SER A 250 -26.97 -23.40 -17.55
C SER A 250 -28.25 -22.56 -17.43
N VAL A 251 -28.54 -21.70 -18.41
CA VAL A 251 -29.84 -21.03 -18.59
C VAL A 251 -30.82 -21.99 -19.26
N PRO A 252 -31.95 -22.35 -18.60
CA PRO A 252 -33.02 -23.10 -19.27
C PRO A 252 -33.57 -22.32 -20.47
N ARG A 253 -34.00 -23.03 -21.52
CA ARG A 253 -34.62 -22.37 -22.68
C ARG A 253 -35.85 -21.56 -22.23
N PRO A 254 -36.14 -20.42 -22.88
CA PRO A 254 -37.23 -19.51 -22.48
C PRO A 254 -38.66 -20.09 -22.63
N ASP A 255 -38.78 -21.37 -22.96
CA ASP A 255 -40.04 -22.13 -22.97
C ASP A 255 -40.46 -22.56 -21.54
N GLU A 256 -39.55 -22.52 -20.55
CA GLU A 256 -39.85 -22.79 -19.14
C GLU A 256 -39.62 -21.57 -18.22
N VAL A 257 -40.66 -21.28 -17.42
CA VAL A 257 -40.74 -20.32 -16.29
C VAL A 257 -41.02 -18.85 -16.63
N SER A 258 -42.12 -18.39 -16.03
CA SER A 258 -42.69 -17.05 -16.14
C SER A 258 -41.86 -15.94 -15.47
N THR A 259 -41.96 -14.73 -16.01
CA THR A 259 -41.45 -13.46 -15.43
C THR A 259 -41.77 -13.30 -13.94
N PRO A 260 -40.87 -12.70 -13.12
CA PRO A 260 -41.04 -11.27 -12.86
C PRO A 260 -39.77 -10.41 -12.64
N THR A 261 -39.93 -9.11 -12.97
CA THR A 261 -39.22 -7.90 -12.48
C THR A 261 -37.68 -7.78 -12.56
N VAL A 262 -37.27 -6.78 -13.35
CA VAL A 262 -35.95 -6.15 -13.40
C VAL A 262 -35.68 -5.35 -12.12
N VAL A 263 -34.43 -5.40 -11.61
CA VAL A 263 -33.84 -4.38 -10.74
C VAL A 263 -32.43 -4.10 -11.23
N ASP A 264 -32.12 -2.84 -11.55
CA ASP A 264 -30.85 -2.42 -12.13
C ASP A 264 -29.66 -2.57 -11.16
N ALA A 265 -28.55 -3.08 -11.69
CA ALA A 265 -27.27 -3.17 -10.97
C ALA A 265 -26.28 -2.15 -11.55
N HIS A 266 -26.30 -0.92 -11.03
CA HIS A 266 -25.39 0.14 -11.48
C HIS A 266 -23.97 -0.02 -10.91
N SER A 267 -22.98 0.30 -11.74
CA SER A 267 -21.54 0.10 -11.51
C SER A 267 -21.00 0.66 -10.19
N SER A 268 -20.02 -0.05 -9.60
CA SER A 268 -19.11 0.51 -8.59
C SER A 268 -17.69 -0.03 -8.79
N GLN A 269 -16.86 0.73 -9.52
CA GLN A 269 -15.41 0.52 -9.50
C GLN A 269 -14.83 1.18 -8.25
N MET A 270 -14.38 0.37 -7.30
CA MET A 270 -13.80 0.86 -6.05
C MET A 270 -12.31 1.18 -6.26
N VAL A 271 -12.01 2.46 -6.48
CA VAL A 271 -10.63 2.95 -6.58
C VAL A 271 -9.97 2.89 -5.19
N MET A 272 -9.11 1.90 -4.97
CA MET A 272 -8.26 1.82 -3.78
C MET A 272 -7.15 2.87 -3.84
N THR A 273 -7.45 4.11 -3.46
CA THR A 273 -6.45 5.14 -3.14
C THR A 273 -6.16 5.12 -1.65
N GLY A 274 -4.98 4.63 -1.26
CA GLY A 274 -4.47 4.73 0.11
C GLY A 274 -4.19 6.18 0.47
N SER A 275 -4.70 6.64 1.62
CA SER A 275 -4.51 8.02 2.07
C SER A 275 -3.07 8.27 2.50
N PHE A 276 -2.37 9.19 1.84
CA PHE A 276 -1.12 9.77 2.35
C PHE A 276 -1.45 10.63 3.59
N VAL A 277 -1.19 10.10 4.79
CA VAL A 277 -1.36 10.84 6.03
C VAL A 277 -0.15 11.73 6.25
N VAL A 278 -0.31 13.03 5.98
CA VAL A 278 0.69 14.05 6.36
C VAL A 278 0.65 14.22 7.88
N SER A 279 1.57 13.56 8.58
CA SER A 279 1.76 13.75 10.02
C SER A 279 2.44 15.10 10.28
N VAL A 280 1.64 16.12 10.60
CA VAL A 280 2.13 17.42 11.07
C VAL A 280 2.38 17.32 12.58
N PRO A 281 3.60 17.58 13.09
CA PRO A 281 3.85 17.61 14.53
C PRO A 281 3.07 18.76 15.17
N SER A 282 2.07 18.45 15.99
CA SER A 282 1.32 19.43 16.76
C SER A 282 2.22 20.04 17.84
N THR A 283 2.59 21.30 17.68
CA THR A 283 3.23 22.08 18.74
C THR A 283 2.15 22.54 19.72
N PRO A 284 2.23 22.24 21.04
CA PRO A 284 1.20 22.64 21.98
C PRO A 284 1.29 24.13 22.33
N ALA A 285 0.20 24.85 22.06
CA ALA A 285 -0.09 26.22 22.48
C ALA A 285 -1.62 26.29 22.61
N ARG A 286 -2.29 26.84 23.65
CA ARG A 286 -1.96 27.66 24.83
C ARG A 286 -2.66 27.02 26.08
N THR A 287 -2.93 27.61 27.26
CA THR A 287 -3.43 28.96 27.66
C THR A 287 -3.40 29.11 29.21
N PRO A 288 -3.60 30.31 29.80
CA PRO A 288 -3.28 30.60 31.20
C PRO A 288 -4.45 30.38 32.18
N GLN A 289 -4.16 30.34 33.49
CA GLN A 289 -5.17 30.44 34.54
C GLN A 289 -4.67 31.20 35.80
N GLN A 290 -5.35 32.31 36.10
CA GLN A 290 -5.41 33.03 37.39
C GLN A 290 -6.36 32.27 38.36
N SER A 291 -6.47 32.47 39.69
CA SER A 291 -5.82 33.29 40.74
C SER A 291 -6.34 32.80 42.13
N HIS A 292 -5.86 33.39 43.24
CA HIS A 292 -6.23 33.24 44.67
C HIS A 292 -5.55 32.06 45.42
N ALA A 293 -4.89 32.22 46.58
CA ALA A 293 -4.50 33.39 47.40
C ALA A 293 -3.27 32.99 48.29
N ALA A 294 -2.66 33.76 49.21
CA ALA A 294 -3.00 35.06 49.83
C ALA A 294 -1.76 35.95 50.16
N THR A 295 -1.49 36.26 51.45
CA THR A 295 -0.64 37.36 51.98
C THR A 295 -0.20 37.08 53.45
N PRO A 296 0.67 37.88 54.15
CA PRO A 296 1.65 38.93 53.76
C PRO A 296 3.04 38.89 54.52
N PHE A 297 3.85 39.95 54.38
CA PHE A 297 5.10 40.32 55.12
C PHE A 297 6.36 39.47 54.84
N ASP A 298 7.61 40.00 54.82
CA ASP A 298 8.15 41.27 55.37
C ASP A 298 9.20 41.95 54.43
N ARG A 299 9.63 43.19 54.73
CA ARG A 299 10.65 43.99 54.01
C ARG A 299 11.99 44.04 54.74
N SER A 300 13.11 43.71 54.07
CA SER A 300 14.42 44.30 54.39
C SER A 300 15.46 44.23 53.25
N SER A 301 15.87 45.43 52.81
CA SER A 301 17.11 45.92 52.19
C SER A 301 18.14 45.01 51.43
N PRO A 302 18.72 45.50 50.30
CA PRO A 302 20.03 45.08 49.72
C PRO A 302 21.21 45.83 50.45
N PRO A 303 22.52 45.81 50.07
CA PRO A 303 23.16 45.44 48.77
C PRO A 303 24.58 44.77 48.88
N ALA A 304 25.47 45.02 47.88
CA ALA A 304 26.90 44.67 47.72
C ALA A 304 27.19 43.28 47.08
N MET A 305 27.82 43.14 45.91
CA MET A 305 29.10 43.65 45.34
C MET A 305 30.33 42.78 45.71
N ALA A 306 30.77 41.91 44.78
CA ALA A 306 32.18 41.49 44.61
C ALA A 306 32.41 40.68 43.30
N ILE A 307 33.14 41.28 42.35
CA ILE A 307 34.02 40.64 41.36
C ILE A 307 35.41 41.22 41.72
N PRO A 308 36.51 40.46 41.91
CA PRO A 308 37.34 39.91 40.81
C PRO A 308 38.16 38.64 41.24
N PRO A 309 39.36 38.32 40.69
CA PRO A 309 39.55 37.66 39.38
C PRO A 309 40.48 36.42 39.40
N ALA A 310 40.60 35.76 38.24
CA ALA A 310 41.77 35.06 37.68
C ALA A 310 42.84 34.41 38.59
N ALA A 311 43.01 33.09 38.43
CA ALA A 311 44.31 32.40 38.43
C ALA A 311 44.21 31.01 37.74
N LEU A 312 45.15 30.74 36.81
CA LEU A 312 45.94 29.50 36.60
C LEU A 312 45.23 28.12 36.76
N GLU A 313 45.32 27.16 35.84
CA GLU A 313 46.23 26.93 34.67
C GLU A 313 45.46 26.51 33.40
#